data_AF-A0A449G5K4-F1
#
_entry.id   AF-A0A449G5K4-F1
#
_cell.length_a   1.000
_cell.length_b   1.000
_cell.length_c   1.000
_cell.angle_alpha   90.00
_cell.angle_beta   90.00
_cell.angle_gamma   90.00
#
_symmetry.space_group_name_H-M   'P 1'
#
loop_
_entity.id
_entity.type
_entity.pdbx_description
1 polymer ?
#
loop_
_entity_poly.entity_id
_entity_poly.type
_entity_poly.pdbx_seq_one_letter_code
_entity_poly.pdbx_strand_id
1 'polypeptide(L)'
;MPTARTYPYNDNSRYHVLAARDRRARAAHAEVSRAWRRKIATQAFDDRDAQVLLAAVREGMTVAEAAAVIEVTHQQVYGRARWDGEFREALEDALAQTCPAGEFCGTPSGVRHHGGRCKECRAAKHPPRTAAADG
;
A
#
# COMPACT_ATOMS: atom_id res chain seq x y z
N MET A 1 -6.46 43.23 18.50
CA MET A 1 -6.18 41.93 17.86
C MET A 1 -6.41 40.85 18.92
N PRO A 2 -7.45 40.01 18.84
CA PRO A 2 -7.65 38.99 19.86
C PRO A 2 -6.56 37.92 19.72
N THR A 3 -5.73 37.83 20.76
CA THR A 3 -4.65 36.86 20.92
C THR A 3 -5.22 35.45 20.87
N ALA A 4 -4.68 34.61 19.98
CA ALA A 4 -5.04 33.19 19.91
C ALA A 4 -4.86 32.54 21.29
N ARG A 5 -5.97 32.24 21.94
CA ARG A 5 -6.02 31.55 23.23
C ARG A 5 -5.37 30.19 23.03
N THR A 6 -4.15 30.00 23.56
CA THR A 6 -3.46 28.71 23.61
C THR A 6 -4.25 27.82 24.58
N TYR A 7 -5.18 27.03 24.04
CA TYR A 7 -5.82 25.97 24.80
C TYR A 7 -4.78 24.90 25.10
N PRO A 8 -4.71 24.36 26.33
CA PRO A 8 -3.71 23.36 26.74
C PRO A 8 -3.89 21.99 26.06
N TYR A 9 -4.78 21.88 25.09
CA TYR A 9 -5.10 20.65 24.37
C TYR A 9 -4.49 20.69 22.99
N ASN A 10 -3.74 19.64 22.63
CA ASN A 10 -3.34 19.42 21.24
C ASN A 10 -4.59 19.23 20.35
N ASP A 11 -4.45 19.41 19.04
CA ASP A 11 -5.59 19.43 18.12
C ASP A 11 -6.43 18.13 18.13
N ASN A 12 -5.82 16.97 18.40
CA ASN A 12 -6.56 15.71 18.58
C ASN A 12 -7.34 15.69 19.90
N SER A 13 -6.75 16.17 21.00
CA SER A 13 -7.45 16.33 22.27
C SER A 13 -8.62 17.31 22.16
N ARG A 14 -8.47 18.40 21.38
CA ARG A 14 -9.58 19.33 21.09
C ARG A 14 -10.74 18.63 20.38
N TYR A 15 -10.46 17.66 19.48
CA TYR A 15 -11.49 16.87 18.80
C TYR A 15 -12.32 16.01 19.77
N HIS A 16 -11.67 15.38 20.76
CA HIS A 16 -12.34 14.47 21.70
C HIS A 16 -12.92 15.17 22.94
N VAL A 17 -12.19 16.08 23.55
CA VAL A 17 -12.55 16.71 24.84
C VAL A 17 -13.50 17.89 24.65
N LEU A 18 -13.27 18.70 23.61
CA LEU A 18 -14.03 19.92 23.34
C LEU A 18 -15.03 19.76 22.18
N ALA A 19 -15.18 18.55 21.65
CA ALA A 19 -15.96 18.24 20.46
C ALA A 19 -15.65 19.17 19.26
N ALA A 20 -14.42 19.71 19.16
CA ALA A 20 -14.06 20.60 18.08
C ALA A 20 -14.12 19.85 16.73
N ARG A 21 -14.66 20.52 15.71
CA ARG A 21 -14.85 19.95 14.36
C ARG A 21 -14.23 20.82 13.26
N ASP A 22 -13.34 21.74 13.61
CA ASP A 22 -12.59 22.53 12.63
C ASP A 22 -11.58 21.66 11.85
N ARG A 23 -11.04 22.23 10.75
CA ARG A 23 -10.13 21.51 9.85
C ARG A 23 -8.90 20.96 10.55
N ARG A 24 -8.33 21.69 11.52
CA ARG A 24 -7.11 21.27 12.24
C ARG A 24 -7.41 20.11 13.19
N ALA A 25 -8.48 20.23 13.98
CA ALA A 25 -8.92 19.16 14.88
C ALA A 25 -9.26 17.86 14.12
N ARG A 26 -9.96 17.95 12.99
CA ARG A 26 -10.26 16.79 12.13
C ARG A 26 -9.00 16.19 11.53
N ALA A 27 -8.06 17.01 11.05
CA ALA A 27 -6.82 16.53 10.45
C ALA A 27 -5.95 15.79 11.48
N ALA A 28 -5.78 16.36 12.67
CA ALA A 28 -5.03 15.76 13.77
C ALA A 28 -5.65 14.43 14.24
N HIS A 29 -6.98 14.37 14.39
CA HIS A 29 -7.67 13.12 14.70
C HIS A 29 -7.46 12.07 13.61
N ALA A 30 -7.65 12.44 12.34
CA ALA A 30 -7.46 11.52 11.22
C ALA A 30 -6.01 11.01 11.13
N GLU A 31 -5.02 11.82 11.50
CA GLU A 31 -3.61 11.41 11.58
C GLU A 31 -3.38 10.38 12.68
N VAL A 32 -3.84 10.65 13.91
CA VAL A 32 -3.72 9.72 15.04
C VAL A 32 -4.43 8.40 14.73
N SER A 33 -5.66 8.44 14.18
CA SER A 33 -6.38 7.24 13.78
C SER A 33 -5.70 6.48 12.64
N ARG A 34 -5.00 7.16 11.72
CA ARG A 34 -4.20 6.51 10.68
C ARG A 34 -2.97 5.84 11.29
N ALA A 35 -2.24 6.53 12.17
CA ALA A 35 -1.07 5.99 12.85
C ALA A 35 -1.42 4.76 13.69
N TRP A 36 -2.52 4.82 14.45
CA TRP A 36 -2.99 3.68 15.25
C TRP A 36 -3.38 2.48 14.39
N ARG A 37 -4.13 2.68 13.30
CA ARG A 37 -4.48 1.60 12.37
C ARG A 37 -3.25 0.97 11.71
N ARG A 38 -2.25 1.77 11.34
CA ARG A 38 -0.98 1.24 10.80
C ARG A 38 -0.25 0.42 11.84
N LYS A 39 -0.18 0.90 13.09
CA LYS A 39 0.44 0.15 14.20
C LYS A 39 -0.22 -1.23 14.38
N ILE A 40 -1.54 -1.31 14.38
CA ILE A 40 -2.27 -2.58 14.46
C ILE A 40 -1.97 -3.46 13.24
N ALA A 41 -1.97 -2.87 12.04
CA ALA A 41 -1.67 -3.61 10.82
C ALA A 41 -0.24 -4.21 10.86
N THR A 42 0.75 -3.46 11.33
CA THR A 42 2.12 -3.96 11.53
C THR A 42 2.20 -5.04 12.60
N GLN A 43 1.36 -5.00 13.64
CA GLN A 43 1.33 -6.06 14.65
C GLN A 43 0.72 -7.37 14.12
N ALA A 44 -0.24 -7.28 13.20
CA ALA A 44 -0.89 -8.44 12.59
C ALA A 44 -0.14 -8.98 11.35
N PHE A 45 0.77 -8.19 10.78
CA PHE A 45 1.61 -8.53 9.65
C PHE A 45 2.93 -7.78 9.81
N ASP A 46 3.86 -8.37 10.55
CA ASP A 46 5.08 -7.72 10.98
C ASP A 46 6.18 -7.77 9.90
N ASP A 47 7.37 -7.26 10.24
CA ASP A 47 8.49 -7.22 9.28
C ASP A 47 9.05 -8.61 8.98
N ARG A 48 8.94 -9.56 9.90
CA ARG A 48 9.37 -10.94 9.69
C ARG A 48 8.41 -11.65 8.74
N ASP A 49 7.12 -11.50 8.95
CA ASP A 49 6.10 -12.04 8.05
C ASP A 49 6.26 -11.47 6.64
N ALA A 50 6.56 -10.16 6.54
CA ALA A 50 6.84 -9.52 5.26
C ALA A 50 8.05 -10.14 4.56
N GLN A 51 9.12 -10.45 5.29
CA GLN A 51 10.29 -11.14 4.72
C GLN A 51 9.96 -12.55 4.24
N VAL A 52 9.19 -13.32 5.02
CA VAL A 52 8.74 -14.68 4.63
C VAL A 52 7.89 -14.62 3.36
N LEU A 53 6.94 -13.67 3.30
CA LEU A 53 6.11 -13.46 2.12
C LEU A 53 6.95 -13.10 0.89
N LEU A 54 7.90 -12.18 1.02
CA LEU A 54 8.76 -11.76 -0.08
C LEU A 54 9.63 -12.91 -0.59
N ALA A 55 10.15 -13.75 0.32
CA ALA A 55 10.90 -14.95 -0.04
C ALA A 55 10.02 -15.94 -0.84
N ALA A 56 8.82 -16.23 -0.34
CA ALA A 56 7.87 -17.12 -1.03
C ALA A 56 7.49 -16.60 -2.42
N VAL A 57 7.30 -15.28 -2.59
CA VAL A 57 7.03 -14.68 -3.91
C VAL A 57 8.24 -14.80 -4.84
N ARG A 58 9.47 -14.68 -4.32
CA ARG A 58 10.71 -14.90 -5.10
C ARG A 58 10.92 -16.37 -5.48
N GLU A 59 10.32 -17.29 -4.75
CA GLU A 59 10.26 -18.72 -5.12
C GLU A 59 9.18 -19.02 -6.16
N GLY A 60 8.41 -18.01 -6.58
CA GLY A 60 7.40 -18.11 -7.63
C GLY A 60 5.98 -18.28 -7.12
N MET A 61 5.74 -18.23 -5.81
CA MET A 61 4.38 -18.20 -5.28
C MET A 61 3.67 -16.91 -5.68
N THR A 62 2.36 -17.00 -5.92
CA THR A 62 1.52 -15.81 -6.03
C THR A 62 1.40 -15.12 -4.67
N VAL A 63 1.11 -13.82 -4.66
CA VAL A 63 0.86 -13.07 -3.42
C VAL A 63 -0.26 -13.71 -2.57
N ALA A 64 -1.26 -14.34 -3.20
CA ALA A 64 -2.34 -15.00 -2.47
C ALA A 64 -1.86 -16.28 -1.77
N GLU A 65 -1.03 -17.09 -2.43
CA GLU A 65 -0.43 -18.29 -1.84
C GLU A 65 0.55 -17.92 -0.74
N ALA A 66 1.46 -16.98 -1.00
CA ALA A 66 2.44 -16.51 -0.02
C ALA A 66 1.77 -15.88 1.22
N ALA A 67 0.67 -15.15 1.03
CA ALA A 67 -0.10 -14.61 2.16
C ALA A 67 -0.77 -15.70 3.00
N ALA A 68 -1.27 -16.77 2.36
CA ALA A 68 -1.85 -17.90 3.08
C ALA A 68 -0.83 -18.64 3.96
N VAL A 69 0.45 -18.69 3.55
CA VAL A 69 1.54 -19.31 4.33
C VAL A 69 1.75 -18.61 5.68
N ILE A 70 1.57 -17.29 5.74
CA ILE A 70 1.71 -16.48 6.96
C ILE A 70 0.35 -16.14 7.59
N GLU A 71 -0.71 -16.87 7.22
CA GLU A 71 -2.07 -16.72 7.75
C GLU A 71 -2.67 -15.30 7.62
N VAL A 72 -2.25 -14.54 6.60
CA VAL A 72 -2.84 -13.23 6.27
C VAL A 72 -3.58 -13.28 4.94
N THR A 73 -4.49 -12.33 4.74
CA THR A 73 -5.18 -12.17 3.47
C THR A 73 -4.33 -11.35 2.50
N HIS A 74 -4.40 -11.65 1.20
CA HIS A 74 -3.70 -10.84 0.18
C HIS A 74 -4.17 -9.37 0.20
N GLN A 75 -5.40 -9.08 0.64
CA GLN A 75 -5.87 -7.71 0.84
C GLN A 75 -5.10 -6.98 1.95
N GLN A 76 -4.70 -7.66 3.03
CA GLN A 76 -3.83 -7.08 4.06
C GLN A 76 -2.44 -6.73 3.50
N VAL A 77 -1.88 -7.60 2.66
CA VAL A 77 -0.58 -7.38 1.99
C VAL A 77 -0.61 -6.12 1.12
N TYR A 78 -1.59 -6.02 0.21
CA TYR A 78 -1.75 -4.82 -0.62
C TYR A 78 -2.17 -3.59 0.22
N GLY A 79 -2.88 -3.81 1.32
CA GLY A 79 -3.20 -2.79 2.31
C GLY A 79 -1.95 -2.17 2.93
N ARG A 80 -0.95 -2.99 3.28
CA ARG A 80 0.37 -2.54 3.75
C ARG A 80 1.14 -1.81 2.66
N ALA A 81 1.28 -2.41 1.47
CA ALA A 81 1.98 -1.81 0.33
C ALA A 81 1.41 -0.43 -0.11
N ARG A 82 0.17 -0.10 0.27
CA ARG A 82 -0.41 1.22 0.01
C ARG A 82 0.23 2.34 0.84
N TRP A 83 0.68 2.07 2.06
CA TRP A 83 1.22 3.09 2.97
C TRP A 83 2.68 2.86 3.37
N ASP A 84 3.19 1.64 3.18
CA ASP A 84 4.57 1.24 3.38
C ASP A 84 5.26 1.21 2.01
N GLY A 85 5.98 2.28 1.67
CA GLY A 85 6.60 2.45 0.37
C GLY A 85 7.76 1.48 0.14
N GLU A 86 8.55 1.19 1.17
CA GLU A 86 9.68 0.27 1.09
C GLU A 86 9.20 -1.16 0.84
N PHE A 87 8.21 -1.62 1.61
CA PHE A 87 7.58 -2.91 1.37
C PHE A 87 6.97 -3.03 -0.03
N ARG A 88 6.35 -1.95 -0.52
CA ARG A 88 5.77 -1.93 -1.86
C ARG A 88 6.82 -2.17 -2.93
N GLU A 89 7.92 -1.42 -2.92
CA GLU A 89 8.98 -1.60 -3.93
C GLU A 89 9.58 -3.01 -3.83
N ALA A 90 9.84 -3.51 -2.61
CA ALA A 90 10.36 -4.86 -2.42
C ALA A 90 9.41 -5.96 -2.96
N LEU A 91 8.10 -5.78 -2.81
CA LEU A 91 7.09 -6.69 -3.37
C LEU A 91 7.04 -6.63 -4.90
N GLU A 92 7.14 -5.44 -5.49
CA GLU A 92 7.20 -5.28 -6.94
C GLU A 92 8.47 -5.90 -7.54
N ASP A 93 9.61 -5.73 -6.88
CA ASP A 93 10.86 -6.34 -7.29
C ASP A 93 10.77 -7.88 -7.26
N ALA A 94 10.17 -8.43 -6.21
CA ALA A 94 9.94 -9.87 -6.11
C ALA A 94 9.04 -10.38 -7.25
N LEU A 95 7.94 -9.67 -7.55
CA LEU A 95 7.02 -10.02 -8.63
C LEU A 95 7.64 -9.87 -10.03
N ALA A 96 8.58 -8.93 -10.20
CA ALA A 96 9.30 -8.76 -11.45
C ALA A 96 10.29 -9.92 -11.68
N GLN A 97 11.03 -10.33 -10.65
CA GLN A 97 11.99 -11.44 -10.73
C GLN A 97 11.34 -12.77 -11.10
N THR A 98 10.12 -13.00 -10.63
CA THR A 98 9.36 -14.24 -10.89
C THR A 98 8.26 -14.05 -11.91
N CYS A 99 8.35 -13.01 -12.76
CA CYS A 99 7.30 -12.70 -13.70
C CYS A 99 7.05 -13.89 -14.65
N PRO A 100 5.86 -14.52 -14.63
CA PRO A 100 5.57 -15.70 -15.45
C PRO A 100 5.52 -15.37 -16.95
N ALA A 101 5.48 -14.08 -17.29
CA ALA A 101 5.55 -13.63 -18.68
C ALA A 101 6.93 -13.81 -19.31
N GLY A 102 8.00 -13.99 -18.53
CA GLY A 102 9.36 -14.15 -19.05
C GLY A 102 9.73 -13.07 -20.06
N GLU A 103 10.04 -13.47 -21.29
CA GLU A 103 10.36 -12.56 -22.40
C GLU A 103 9.20 -11.61 -22.80
N PHE A 104 7.96 -11.96 -22.46
CA PHE A 104 6.78 -11.13 -22.70
C PHE A 104 6.49 -10.16 -21.55
N CYS A 105 7.35 -10.09 -20.52
CA CYS A 105 7.22 -9.13 -19.42
C CYS A 105 7.11 -7.69 -19.96
N GLY A 106 6.24 -6.88 -19.35
CA GLY A 106 6.00 -5.51 -19.80
C GLY A 106 5.19 -5.35 -21.08
N THR A 107 4.66 -6.44 -21.66
CA THR A 107 3.78 -6.38 -22.83
C THR A 107 2.31 -6.68 -22.48
N PRO A 108 1.34 -6.24 -23.30
CA PRO A 108 -0.06 -6.66 -23.15
C PRO A 108 -0.23 -8.17 -23.25
N SER A 109 0.58 -8.84 -24.10
CA SER A 109 0.58 -10.30 -24.24
C SER A 109 1.01 -11.00 -22.95
N GLY A 110 2.07 -10.49 -22.30
CA GLY A 110 2.57 -11.03 -21.04
C GLY A 110 1.50 -11.12 -19.95
N VAL A 111 0.59 -10.16 -19.89
CA VAL A 111 -0.52 -10.17 -18.93
C VAL A 111 -1.66 -11.08 -19.41
N ARG A 112 -2.05 -10.96 -20.68
CA ARG A 112 -3.24 -11.62 -21.23
C ARG A 112 -3.06 -13.13 -21.39
N HIS A 113 -1.87 -13.57 -21.78
CA HIS A 113 -1.60 -14.95 -22.17
C HIS A 113 -0.62 -15.66 -21.23
N HIS A 114 0.23 -14.92 -20.53
CA HIS A 114 1.28 -15.49 -19.67
C HIS A 114 1.12 -15.13 -18.19
N GLY A 115 0.05 -14.42 -17.81
CA GLY A 115 -0.31 -14.16 -16.42
C GLY A 115 0.63 -13.22 -15.67
N GLY A 116 1.42 -12.39 -16.37
CA GLY A 116 2.34 -11.42 -15.76
C GLY A 116 1.64 -10.45 -14.81
N ARG A 117 2.18 -10.31 -13.59
CA ARG A 117 1.55 -9.52 -12.50
C ARG A 117 2.44 -8.40 -11.95
N CYS A 118 3.67 -8.25 -12.44
CA CYS A 118 4.56 -7.15 -12.05
C CYS A 118 4.02 -5.79 -12.52
N LYS A 119 4.58 -4.71 -11.96
CA LYS A 119 4.26 -3.32 -12.32
C LYS A 119 4.23 -3.07 -13.83
N GLU A 120 5.23 -3.54 -14.57
CA GLU A 120 5.33 -3.32 -16.02
C GLU A 120 4.21 -4.01 -16.78
N CYS A 121 3.95 -5.29 -16.49
CA CYS A 121 2.82 -6.02 -17.03
C CYS A 121 1.50 -5.29 -16.74
N ARG A 122 1.27 -4.86 -15.49
CA ARG A 122 0.03 -4.14 -15.14
C ARG A 122 -0.09 -2.80 -15.86
N ALA A 123 1.01 -2.07 -16.04
CA ALA A 123 1.04 -0.84 -16.82
C ALA A 123 0.74 -1.09 -18.30
N ALA A 124 1.24 -2.20 -18.88
CA ALA A 124 0.95 -2.58 -20.26
C ALA A 124 -0.52 -2.99 -20.48
N LYS A 125 -1.16 -3.59 -19.47
CA LYS A 125 -2.61 -3.90 -19.51
C LYS A 125 -3.47 -2.64 -19.40
N HIS A 126 -3.05 -1.68 -18.59
CA HIS A 126 -3.76 -0.44 -18.34
C HIS A 126 -2.86 0.75 -18.73
N PRO A 127 -2.58 0.93 -20.04
CA PRO A 127 -1.78 2.06 -20.46
C PRO A 127 -2.47 3.35 -19.98
N PRO A 128 -1.69 4.35 -19.51
CA PRO A 128 -2.28 5.63 -19.16
C PRO A 128 -3.08 6.10 -20.36
N ARG A 129 -4.32 6.56 -20.13
CA ARG A 129 -5.07 7.26 -21.18
C ARG A 129 -4.20 8.44 -21.58
N THR A 130 -3.52 8.32 -22.72
CA THR A 130 -2.75 9.42 -23.28
C THR A 130 -3.72 10.58 -23.37
N ALA A 131 -3.46 11.66 -22.62
CA ALA A 131 -4.10 12.93 -22.87
C ALA A 131 -3.88 13.17 -24.36
N ALA A 132 -4.98 13.30 -25.10
CA ALA A 132 -4.95 13.43 -26.54
C ALA A 132 -3.94 14.52 -26.89
N ALA A 133 -2.91 14.11 -27.64
CA ALA A 133 -2.11 15.02 -28.42
C ALA A 133 -3.01 15.45 -29.58
N ASP A 134 -3.88 16.41 -29.31
CA ASP A 134 -4.56 17.23 -30.31
C ASP A 134 -3.82 18.59 -30.22
N GLY A 135 -3.10 19.08 -31.23
CA GLY A 135 -3.48 19.09 -32.64
C GLY A 135 -4.15 20.43 -32.91
#